data_AF-A0AAU1F1I4-F1
#
_entry.id   AF-A0AAU1F1I4-F1
#
_cell.length_a   1.000
_cell.length_b   1.000
_cell.length_c   1.000
_cell.angle_alpha   90.00
_cell.angle_beta   90.00
_cell.angle_gamma   90.00
#
_symmetry.space_group_name_H-M   'P 1'
#
loop_
_entity.id
_entity.type
_entity.pdbx_description
1 polymer ?
#
loop_
_entity_poly.entity_id
_entity_poly.type
_entity_poly.pdbx_seq_one_letter_code
_entity_poly.pdbx_strand_id
1 'polypeptide(L)'
;MLLDGDDVFLTPAEDLFLRAAERGWTVDRTEAEYPFVPGVSLGFTRQTSQEVPRTPDGLPVHVTSVLVVGEHYYSRIKNRAR
;
A
#
# COMPACT_ATOMS: atom_id res chain seq x y z
N MET A 1 -8.21 -12.88 -6.18
CA MET A 1 -6.77 -12.54 -6.19
C MET A 1 -6.57 -11.22 -5.43
N LEU A 2 -5.37 -10.84 -4.97
CA LEU A 2 -5.20 -9.59 -4.19
C LEU A 2 -5.67 -8.34 -4.96
N LEU A 3 -5.08 -8.10 -6.13
CA LEU A 3 -5.37 -6.91 -6.94
C LEU A 3 -6.48 -7.14 -7.97
N ASP A 4 -6.74 -8.40 -8.36
CA ASP A 4 -7.89 -8.78 -9.20
C ASP A 4 -8.08 -7.93 -10.48
N GLY A 5 -6.97 -7.52 -11.10
CA GLY A 5 -6.97 -6.68 -12.30
C GLY A 5 -7.09 -5.18 -12.06
N ASP A 6 -7.10 -4.72 -10.80
CA ASP A 6 -7.04 -3.30 -10.47
C ASP A 6 -5.75 -2.66 -11.01
N ASP A 7 -5.91 -1.50 -11.65
CA ASP A 7 -4.77 -0.65 -12.02
C ASP A 7 -4.28 0.07 -10.76
N VAL A 8 -3.16 -0.40 -10.22
CA VAL A 8 -2.59 0.10 -8.96
C VAL A 8 -2.19 1.57 -9.03
N PHE A 9 -1.83 2.08 -10.20
CA PHE A 9 -1.29 3.43 -10.36
C PHE A 9 -2.37 4.44 -10.74
N LEU A 10 -3.51 3.99 -11.26
CA LEU A 10 -4.63 4.84 -11.67
C LEU A 10 -5.87 4.71 -10.77
N THR A 11 -5.94 3.68 -9.93
CA THR A 11 -7.00 3.56 -8.92
C THR A 11 -6.59 4.36 -7.67
N PRO A 12 -7.46 5.23 -7.12
CA PRO A 12 -7.18 5.92 -5.86
C PRO A 12 -6.75 4.93 -4.78
N ALA A 13 -5.72 5.27 -4.01
CA ALA A 13 -5.11 4.35 -3.06
C ALA A 13 -6.12 3.84 -2.03
N GLU A 14 -7.02 4.70 -1.55
CA GLU A 14 -8.08 4.31 -0.61
C GLU A 14 -9.03 3.27 -1.20
N ASP A 15 -9.42 3.42 -2.47
CA ASP A 15 -10.29 2.48 -3.17
C ASP A 15 -9.59 1.14 -3.38
N LEU A 16 -8.31 1.16 -3.77
CA LEU A 16 -7.49 -0.03 -3.94
C LEU A 16 -7.45 -0.85 -2.65
N PHE A 17 -7.19 -0.18 -1.54
CA PHE A 17 -7.06 -0.84 -0.24
C PHE A 17 -8.41 -1.28 0.33
N LEU A 18 -9.50 -0.55 0.03
CA LEU A 18 -10.85 -0.98 0.36
C LEU A 18 -11.21 -2.27 -0.38
N ARG A 19 -10.99 -2.32 -1.70
CA ARG A 19 -11.24 -3.52 -2.52
C ARG A 19 -10.40 -4.71 -2.06
N ALA A 20 -9.14 -4.49 -1.69
CA ALA A 20 -8.30 -5.54 -1.12
C ALA A 20 -8.91 -6.11 0.19
N ALA A 21 -9.39 -5.23 1.07
CA ALA A 21 -10.08 -5.63 2.30
C ALA A 21 -11.39 -6.38 2.03
N GLU A 22 -12.20 -5.93 1.08
CA GLU A 22 -13.43 -6.63 0.64
C GLU A 22 -13.15 -8.02 0.08
N ARG A 23 -11.97 -8.24 -0.50
CA ARG A 23 -11.48 -9.55 -0.98
C ARG A 23 -10.86 -10.40 0.15
N GLY A 24 -10.91 -9.95 1.40
CA GLY A 24 -10.44 -10.68 2.58
C GLY A 24 -8.96 -10.46 2.91
N TRP A 25 -8.29 -9.49 2.30
CA TRP A 25 -6.89 -9.17 2.61
C TRP A 25 -6.78 -8.14 3.71
N THR A 26 -5.87 -8.36 4.65
CA THR A 26 -5.48 -7.32 5.61
C THR A 26 -4.54 -6.33 4.93
N VAL A 27 -4.91 -5.05 4.92
CA VAL A 27 -4.00 -3.95 4.53
C VAL A 27 -3.58 -3.22 5.80
N ASP A 28 -2.29 -3.30 6.13
CA ASP A 28 -1.71 -2.52 7.22
C ASP A 28 -1.49 -1.09 6.72
N ARG A 29 -2.08 -0.12 7.42
CA ARG A 29 -2.01 1.32 7.11
C ARG A 29 -1.55 2.14 8.31
N THR A 30 -0.80 1.55 9.25
CA THR A 30 -0.35 2.28 10.44
C THR A 30 0.56 3.45 10.09
N GLU A 31 1.30 3.33 9.00
CA GLU A 31 2.03 4.42 8.35
C GLU A 31 1.34 4.70 7.00
N ALA A 32 0.69 5.86 6.88
CA ALA A 32 -0.20 6.15 5.76
C ALA A 32 0.56 6.31 4.43
N GLU A 33 1.83 6.67 4.50
CA GLU A 33 2.78 6.77 3.40
C GLU A 33 3.28 5.41 2.92
N TYR A 34 3.22 4.37 3.77
CA TYR A 34 3.75 3.04 3.49
C TYR A 34 2.77 1.87 3.79
N PRO A 35 1.57 1.84 3.17
CA PRO A 35 0.67 0.71 3.36
C PRO A 35 1.27 -0.60 2.83
N PHE A 36 0.94 -1.74 3.45
CA PHE A 36 1.38 -3.04 2.94
C PHE A 36 0.39 -4.16 3.25
N VAL A 37 0.50 -5.27 2.52
CA VAL A 37 -0.33 -6.47 2.72
C VAL A 37 0.54 -7.62 3.24
N PRO A 38 0.37 -8.04 4.51
CA PRO A 38 1.10 -9.17 5.08
C PRO A 38 0.81 -10.48 4.32
N GLY A 39 1.80 -11.36 4.25
CA GLY A 39 1.65 -12.71 3.67
C GLY A 39 1.70 -12.80 2.14
N VAL A 40 1.69 -11.66 1.43
CA VAL A 40 1.83 -11.58 -0.04
C VAL A 40 2.88 -10.57 -0.50
N SER A 41 3.61 -9.98 0.46
CA SER A 41 4.83 -9.18 0.24
C SER A 41 4.68 -7.91 -0.60
N LEU A 42 3.47 -7.34 -0.67
CA LEU A 42 3.28 -6.07 -1.38
C LEU A 42 3.32 -4.90 -0.40
N GLY A 43 4.23 -3.97 -0.66
CA GLY A 43 4.23 -2.63 -0.09
C GLY A 43 3.82 -1.60 -1.13
N PHE A 44 3.04 -0.64 -0.70
CA PHE A 44 2.61 0.51 -1.48
C PHE A 44 3.26 1.75 -0.89
N THR A 45 3.72 2.63 -1.77
CA THR A 45 4.30 3.91 -1.37
C THR A 45 3.39 5.04 -1.80
N ARG A 46 3.16 5.99 -0.90
CA ARG A 46 2.50 7.27 -1.15
C ARG A 46 3.43 8.41 -0.76
N GLN A 47 4.72 8.26 -1.07
CA GLN A 47 5.76 9.26 -0.86
C GLN A 47 6.52 9.48 -2.17
N THR A 48 6.61 10.74 -2.58
CA THR A 48 7.32 11.15 -3.81
C THR A 48 7.76 12.60 -3.70
N SER A 49 8.88 12.92 -4.36
CA SER A 49 9.35 14.29 -4.60
C SER A 49 8.71 14.92 -5.83
N GLN A 50 7.96 14.16 -6.62
CA GLN A 50 7.24 14.66 -7.79
C GLN A 50 5.98 15.43 -7.36
N GLU A 51 5.61 16.40 -8.17
CA GLU A 51 4.33 17.09 -8.03
C GLU A 51 3.20 16.18 -8.53
N VAL A 52 2.30 15.81 -7.63
CA VAL A 52 1.16 14.92 -7.90
C VAL A 52 -0.07 15.43 -7.17
N PRO A 53 -1.29 15.10 -7.64
CA PRO A 53 -2.51 15.38 -6.88
C PRO A 53 -2.46 14.74 -5.49
N ARG A 54 -2.88 15.50 -4.48
CA ARG A 54 -2.88 15.08 -3.07
C ARG A 54 -4.28 15.18 -2.48
N THR A 55 -4.52 14.31 -1.52
CA THR A 55 -5.67 14.36 -0.60
C THR A 55 -5.55 15.57 0.33
N PRO A 56 -6.64 15.95 1.03
CA PRO A 56 -6.58 17.01 2.06
C PRO A 56 -5.52 16.78 3.14
N ASP A 57 -5.22 15.52 3.46
CA ASP A 57 -4.19 15.13 4.43
C ASP A 57 -2.76 15.13 3.84
N GLY A 58 -2.60 15.58 2.60
CA GLY A 58 -1.30 15.75 1.95
C GLY A 58 -0.72 14.49 1.31
N LEU A 59 -1.38 13.33 1.41
CA LEU A 59 -0.94 12.10 0.75
C LEU A 59 -1.28 12.14 -0.75
N PRO A 60 -0.39 11.65 -1.64
CA PRO A 60 -0.72 11.35 -3.03
C PRO A 60 -2.05 10.59 -3.16
N VAL A 61 -2.90 11.00 -4.12
CA VAL A 61 -4.19 10.32 -4.37
C VAL A 61 -3.98 8.86 -4.81
N HIS A 62 -2.93 8.62 -5.60
CA HIS A 62 -2.57 7.31 -6.12
C HIS A 62 -1.30 6.78 -5.46
N VAL A 63 -1.10 5.46 -5.54
CA VAL A 63 0.18 4.84 -5.20
C VAL A 63 1.24 5.32 -6.18
N THR A 64 2.42 5.68 -5.67
CA THR A 64 3.54 6.19 -6.48
C THR A 64 4.57 5.11 -6.79
N SER A 65 4.63 4.05 -6.00
CA SER A 65 5.42 2.84 -6.29
C SER A 65 4.90 1.63 -5.53
N VAL A 66 5.17 0.44 -6.08
CA VAL A 66 4.90 -0.85 -5.43
C VAL A 66 6.21 -1.57 -5.22
N LEU A 67 6.45 -2.03 -4.00
CA LEU A 67 7.56 -2.93 -3.68
C LEU A 67 7.02 -4.35 -3.58
N VAL A 68 7.61 -5.25 -4.37
CA VAL A 68 7.34 -6.70 -4.30
C VAL A 68 8.57 -7.36 -3.67
N VAL A 69 8.38 -8.01 -2.51
CA VAL A 69 9.46 -8.63 -1.72
C VAL A 69 9.10 -10.07 -1.32
N GLY A 70 9.84 -10.69 -0.41
CA GLY A 70 9.46 -12.00 0.15
C GLY A 70 8.34 -11.91 1.20
N GLU A 71 7.56 -12.97 1.36
CA GLU A 71 6.30 -13.00 2.16
C GLU A 71 6.46 -12.64 3.64
N HIS A 72 7.68 -12.78 4.15
CA HIS A 72 8.05 -12.47 5.53
C HIS A 72 8.89 -11.18 5.67
N TYR A 73 9.00 -10.37 4.63
CA TYR A 73 9.81 -9.15 4.68
C TYR A 73 9.27 -8.16 5.72
N TYR A 74 7.98 -7.84 5.65
CA TYR A 74 7.37 -6.87 6.55
C TYR A 74 7.17 -7.38 8.00
N SER A 75 7.00 -8.70 8.18
CA SER A 75 6.94 -9.29 9.53
C SER A 75 8.28 -9.22 10.26
N ARG A 76 9.40 -9.27 9.52
CA ARG A 76 10.75 -9.11 10.09
C ARG A 76 11.08 -7.66 10.47
N ILE A 77 10.56 -6.68 9.73
CA ILE A 77 10.80 -5.25 10.00
C ILE A 77 10.10 -4.82 11.29
N LYS A 78 8.81 -5.12 11.44
CA LYS A 78 8.06 -4.72 12.65
C LYS A 78 8.59 -5.36 13.94
N ASN A 79 9.19 -6.55 13.86
CA ASN A 79 9.81 -7.22 15.01
C ASN A 79 11.19 -6.65 15.42
N ARG A 80 11.87 -5.87 14.57
CA ARG A 80 13.14 -5.23 14.91
C ARG A 80 13.00 -3.84 15.53
N ALA A 81 11.81 -3.25 15.47
CA ALA A 81 11.50 -1.92 16.02
C ALA A 81 10.92 -1.97 17.45
N ARG A 82 10.96 -3.14 18.11
CA ARG A 82 10.59 -3.33 19.52
C ARG A 82 11.82 -3.57 20.38
#